data_AF-U1QUP5-F1
#
_entry.id   AF-U1QUP5-F1
#
_cell.length_a   1.000
_cell.length_b   1.000
_cell.length_c   1.000
_cell.angle_alpha   90.00
_cell.angle_beta   90.00
_cell.angle_gamma   90.00
#
_symmetry.space_group_name_H-M   'P 1'
#
loop_
_entity.id
_entity.type
_entity.pdbx_description
1 polymer ?
#
loop_
_entity_poly.entity_id
_entity_poly.type
_entity_poly.pdbx_seq_one_letter_code
_entity_poly.pdbx_strand_id
1 'polypeptide(L)'
;MTAMTEAIGLPAGTTAALAAQSSTTPAATVPVWSVVVLLVGLAVVIGWALYVRAVRVDRLHRQVLGSRATLEAQLVHRAEAAADLATTRALDPASSLLLAQAAREALDAEGPIVDDGLDPSPRLDAAPVNGAAGGVTPTTRSRALIESDLSRVLRTVVCESARRDLTEDPLSAPALGRLDRACSRLVLARRFHNTHVSEAQALRGRLLVRVCHLAGRAPMPQTFDADDDTTPEVQPAHDDQAQSR
;
A
#
# COMPACT_ATOMS: atom_id res chain seq x y z
N MET A 1 -88.25 44.73 -61.97
CA MET A 1 -89.54 44.41 -61.33
C MET A 1 -89.54 42.93 -60.99
N THR A 2 -89.80 42.60 -59.72
CA THR A 2 -90.40 41.34 -59.20
C THR A 2 -89.66 40.01 -59.47
N ALA A 3 -89.00 39.41 -58.48
CA ALA A 3 -89.57 38.45 -57.49
C ALA A 3 -89.97 37.11 -58.16
N MET A 4 -89.67 35.90 -57.65
CA MET A 4 -89.81 35.43 -56.27
C MET A 4 -89.37 33.93 -56.19
N THR A 5 -89.03 33.45 -54.98
CA THR A 5 -89.19 32.06 -54.40
C THR A 5 -88.40 30.87 -54.99
N GLU A 6 -87.50 30.21 -54.23
CA GLU A 6 -87.72 29.12 -53.22
C GLU A 6 -88.33 27.84 -53.86
N ALA A 7 -87.93 26.59 -53.62
CA ALA A 7 -87.20 25.98 -52.52
C ALA A 7 -86.85 24.50 -52.84
N ILE A 8 -85.93 23.93 -52.04
CA ILE A 8 -85.88 22.53 -51.55
C ILE A 8 -85.39 21.39 -52.48
N GLY A 9 -84.29 20.77 -52.02
CA GLY A 9 -84.10 19.32 -52.06
C GLY A 9 -82.64 18.92 -52.25
N LEU A 10 -81.98 18.37 -51.22
CA LEU A 10 -81.32 17.05 -51.24
C LEU A 10 -80.47 16.83 -49.97
N PRO A 11 -80.46 15.62 -49.40
CA PRO A 11 -79.90 15.32 -48.09
C PRO A 11 -78.47 14.78 -48.19
N ALA A 12 -77.62 15.09 -47.21
CA ALA A 12 -76.47 14.25 -46.88
C ALA A 12 -76.10 14.49 -45.43
N GLY A 13 -76.75 13.73 -44.54
CA GLY A 13 -76.33 13.60 -43.16
C GLY A 13 -74.89 13.13 -43.10
N THR A 14 -74.09 13.93 -42.41
CA THR A 14 -72.72 13.73 -41.97
C THR A 14 -72.51 12.36 -41.35
N THR A 15 -71.77 11.48 -42.04
CA THR A 15 -71.03 10.40 -41.37
C THR A 15 -69.60 10.90 -41.18
N ALA A 16 -69.35 11.47 -40.00
CA ALA A 16 -67.99 11.73 -39.53
C ALA A 16 -67.33 10.37 -39.29
N ALA A 17 -66.64 9.84 -40.30
CA ALA A 17 -65.74 8.72 -40.13
C ALA A 17 -64.60 9.19 -39.21
N LEU A 18 -64.65 8.74 -37.95
CA LEU A 18 -63.55 8.87 -37.00
C LEU A 18 -62.39 8.03 -37.54
N ALA A 19 -61.54 8.62 -38.38
CA ALA A 19 -60.30 8.01 -38.80
C ALA A 19 -59.41 7.89 -37.56
N ALA A 20 -59.41 6.70 -36.95
CA ALA A 20 -58.45 6.30 -35.94
C ALA A 20 -57.06 6.38 -36.55
N GLN A 21 -56.38 7.50 -36.35
CA GLN A 21 -54.97 7.65 -36.67
C GLN A 21 -54.19 6.81 -35.66
N SER A 22 -53.98 5.53 -35.99
CA SER A 22 -53.00 4.69 -35.33
C SER A 22 -51.62 5.26 -35.64
N SER A 23 -51.13 6.17 -34.77
CA SER A 23 -49.75 6.62 -34.76
C SER A 23 -48.85 5.46 -34.37
N THR A 24 -48.45 4.67 -35.36
CA THR A 24 -47.32 3.76 -35.21
C THR A 24 -46.07 4.63 -35.18
N THR A 25 -45.56 4.92 -33.98
CA THR A 25 -44.24 5.52 -33.79
C THR A 25 -43.24 4.65 -34.56
N PRO A 26 -42.53 5.17 -35.58
CA PRO A 26 -41.55 4.36 -36.27
C PRO A 26 -40.50 3.94 -35.25
N ALA A 27 -40.36 2.64 -35.04
CA ALA A 27 -39.27 2.08 -34.25
C ALA A 27 -37.97 2.61 -34.85
N ALA A 28 -37.30 3.53 -34.16
CA ALA A 28 -36.09 4.16 -34.64
C ALA A 28 -35.04 3.08 -34.88
N THR A 29 -34.85 2.71 -36.15
CA THR A 29 -33.81 1.77 -36.56
C THR A 29 -32.46 2.45 -36.36
N VAL A 30 -31.76 2.05 -35.30
CA VAL A 30 -30.43 2.59 -35.01
C VAL A 30 -29.51 2.27 -36.18
N PRO A 31 -28.86 3.26 -36.83
CA PRO A 31 -27.95 2.99 -37.94
C PRO A 31 -26.80 2.11 -37.47
N VAL A 32 -26.43 1.10 -38.26
CA VAL A 32 -25.31 0.19 -37.94
C VAL A 32 -24.02 0.98 -37.68
N TRP A 33 -23.78 2.06 -38.42
CA TRP A 33 -22.64 2.96 -38.21
C TRP A 33 -22.65 3.64 -36.84
N SER A 34 -23.83 3.97 -36.30
CA SER A 34 -23.95 4.52 -34.95
C SER A 34 -23.54 3.49 -33.90
N VAL A 35 -23.87 2.21 -34.11
CA VAL A 35 -23.42 1.11 -33.25
C VAL A 35 -21.91 0.92 -33.34
N VAL A 36 -21.34 0.96 -34.55
CA VAL A 36 -19.88 0.84 -34.76
C VAL A 36 -19.13 2.00 -34.09
N VAL A 37 -19.57 3.25 -34.30
CA VAL A 37 -18.97 4.43 -33.67
C VAL A 37 -19.08 4.35 -32.15
N LEU A 38 -20.22 3.91 -31.62
CA LEU A 38 -20.40 3.70 -30.18
C LEU A 38 -19.42 2.65 -29.64
N LEU A 39 -19.27 1.51 -30.32
CA LEU A 39 -18.34 0.44 -29.91
C LEU A 39 -16.89 0.90 -29.96
N VAL A 40 -16.49 1.63 -31.00
CA VAL A 40 -15.13 2.19 -31.12
C VAL A 40 -14.88 3.22 -30.02
N GLY A 41 -15.83 4.14 -29.78
CA GLY A 41 -15.75 5.11 -28.69
C GLY A 41 -15.63 4.42 -27.33
N LEU A 42 -16.44 3.39 -27.08
CA LEU A 42 -16.36 2.58 -25.86
C LEU A 42 -14.99 1.90 -25.72
N ALA A 43 -14.46 1.30 -26.79
CA ALA A 43 -13.15 0.66 -26.79
C ALA A 43 -12.01 1.66 -26.48
N VAL A 44 -12.07 2.88 -27.04
CA VAL A 44 -11.10 3.95 -26.75
C VAL A 44 -11.19 4.38 -25.29
N VAL A 45 -12.39 4.59 -24.75
CA VAL A 45 -12.59 4.94 -23.33
C VAL A 45 -12.07 3.83 -22.41
N ILE A 46 -12.33 2.57 -22.74
CA ILE A 46 -11.79 1.42 -22.01
C ILE A 46 -10.27 1.42 -22.07
N GLY A 47 -9.66 1.52 -23.26
CA GLY A 47 -8.21 1.55 -23.44
C GLY A 47 -7.55 2.69 -22.65
N TRP A 48 -8.11 3.88 -22.69
CA TRP A 48 -7.65 5.04 -21.92
C TRP A 48 -7.75 4.78 -20.41
N ALA A 49 -8.88 4.25 -19.93
CA ALA A 49 -9.07 3.93 -18.53
C ALA A 49 -8.06 2.88 -18.04
N LEU A 50 -7.77 1.86 -18.85
CA LEU A 50 -6.75 0.85 -18.57
C LEU A 50 -5.33 1.44 -18.53
N TYR A 51 -5.01 2.34 -19.46
CA TYR A 51 -3.72 3.04 -19.49
C TYR A 51 -3.48 3.88 -18.22
N VAL A 52 -4.46 4.70 -17.82
CA VAL A 52 -4.35 5.52 -16.60
C VAL A 52 -4.19 4.64 -15.35
N ARG A 53 -4.88 3.49 -15.30
CA ARG A 53 -4.76 2.52 -14.20
C ARG A 53 -3.37 1.90 -14.14
N ALA A 54 -2.80 1.51 -15.29
CA ALA A 54 -1.47 0.91 -15.35
C ALA A 54 -0.39 1.89 -14.85
N VAL A 55 -0.45 3.16 -15.27
CA VAL A 55 0.49 4.20 -14.82
C VAL A 55 0.38 4.47 -13.31
N ARG A 56 -0.84 4.40 -12.75
CA ARG A 56 -1.04 4.58 -11.31
C ARG A 56 -0.45 3.44 -10.49
N VAL A 57 -0.56 2.19 -10.97
CA VAL A 57 0.07 1.03 -10.33
C VAL A 57 1.59 1.15 -10.36
N ASP A 58 2.17 1.55 -11.49
CA ASP A 58 3.62 1.71 -11.63
C ASP A 58 4.19 2.80 -10.70
N ARG A 59 3.46 3.92 -10.54
CA ARG A 59 3.81 4.96 -9.56
C ARG A 59 3.82 4.43 -8.12
N LEU A 60 2.81 3.66 -7.74
CA LEU A 60 2.74 3.07 -6.40
C LEU A 60 3.84 2.03 -6.18
N HIS A 61 4.16 1.23 -7.20
CA HIS A 61 5.25 0.25 -7.12
C HIS A 61 6.59 0.94 -6.91
N ARG A 62 6.88 2.01 -7.66
CA ARG A 62 8.07 2.84 -7.47
C ARG A 62 8.10 3.52 -6.11
N GLN A 63 6.97 3.97 -5.59
CA GLN A 63 6.87 4.55 -4.24
C GLN A 63 7.16 3.53 -3.14
N VAL A 64 6.60 2.32 -3.25
CA VAL A 64 6.86 1.23 -2.29
C VAL A 64 8.34 0.85 -2.31
N LEU A 65 8.93 0.65 -3.50
CA LEU A 65 10.37 0.33 -3.63
C LEU A 65 11.27 1.45 -3.06
N GLY A 66 10.95 2.71 -3.32
CA GLY A 66 11.71 3.84 -2.77
C GLY A 66 11.59 3.95 -1.24
N SER A 67 10.41 3.67 -0.69
CA SER A 67 10.20 3.66 0.76
C SER A 67 10.97 2.52 1.45
N ARG A 68 11.15 1.36 0.79
CA ARG A 68 11.98 0.25 1.29
C ARG A 68 13.44 0.64 1.38
N ALA A 69 14.02 1.17 0.31
CA ALA A 69 15.41 1.60 0.31
C ALA A 69 15.69 2.63 1.42
N THR A 70 14.72 3.51 1.68
CA THR A 70 14.82 4.47 2.80
C THR A 70 14.79 3.76 4.16
N LEU A 71 13.90 2.79 4.33
CA LEU A 71 13.80 1.98 5.55
C LEU A 71 15.12 1.20 5.81
N GLU A 72 15.69 0.57 4.79
CA GLU A 72 16.98 -0.15 4.91
C GLU A 72 18.10 0.75 5.36
N ALA A 73 18.22 1.94 4.75
CA ALA A 73 19.23 2.91 5.14
C ALA A 73 19.07 3.32 6.61
N GLN A 74 17.83 3.52 7.08
CA GLN A 74 17.60 3.88 8.50
C GLN A 74 17.88 2.72 9.46
N LEU A 75 17.63 1.47 9.08
CA LEU A 75 17.99 0.31 9.90
C LEU A 75 19.51 0.20 10.07
N VAL A 76 20.27 0.34 8.98
CA VAL A 76 21.75 0.32 9.01
C VAL A 76 22.27 1.46 9.87
N HIS A 77 21.79 2.69 9.69
CA HIS A 77 22.22 3.83 10.52
C HIS A 77 21.91 3.66 12.01
N ARG A 78 20.82 2.98 12.36
CA ARG A 78 20.52 2.65 13.75
C ARG A 78 21.52 1.64 14.31
N ALA A 79 21.82 0.58 13.57
CA ALA A 79 22.77 -0.43 13.99
C ALA A 79 24.20 0.14 14.10
N GLU A 80 24.61 1.01 13.17
CA GLU A 80 25.87 1.77 13.27
C GLU A 80 25.91 2.65 14.52
N ALA A 81 24.84 3.41 14.80
CA ALA A 81 24.77 4.27 15.98
C ALA A 81 24.76 3.46 17.29
N ALA A 82 24.17 2.26 17.30
CA ALA A 82 24.20 1.34 18.42
C ALA A 82 25.60 0.74 18.64
N ALA A 83 26.30 0.38 17.56
CA ALA A 83 27.69 -0.08 17.62
C ALA A 83 28.62 1.02 18.13
N ASP A 84 28.45 2.25 17.65
CA ASP A 84 29.16 3.43 18.16
C ASP A 84 28.95 3.60 19.67
N LEU A 85 27.70 3.52 20.14
CA LEU A 85 27.38 3.64 21.56
C LEU A 85 28.01 2.52 22.39
N ALA A 86 28.08 1.29 21.87
CA ALA A 86 28.71 0.18 22.56
C ALA A 86 30.23 0.39 22.79
N THR A 87 30.88 1.24 21.98
CA THR A 87 32.30 1.57 22.17
C THR A 87 32.54 2.64 23.24
N THR A 88 31.49 3.32 23.72
CA THR A 88 31.65 4.30 24.80
C THR A 88 31.86 3.59 26.13
N ARG A 89 32.80 4.09 26.94
CA ARG A 89 33.15 3.46 28.23
C ARG A 89 32.17 3.76 29.37
N ALA A 90 31.01 4.33 29.05
CA ALA A 90 29.99 4.68 30.03
C ALA A 90 29.04 3.50 30.33
N LEU A 91 28.91 2.54 29.42
CA LEU A 91 28.20 1.28 29.67
C LEU A 91 29.10 0.29 30.40
N ASP A 92 28.50 -0.60 31.19
CA ASP A 92 29.26 -1.70 31.77
C ASP A 92 29.77 -2.67 30.69
N PRO A 93 30.85 -3.44 30.97
CA PRO A 93 31.46 -4.33 29.98
C PRO A 93 30.53 -5.42 29.44
N ALA A 94 29.53 -5.87 30.20
CA ALA A 94 28.62 -6.90 29.73
C ALA A 94 27.56 -6.29 28.79
N SER A 95 26.98 -5.16 29.18
CA SER A 95 26.00 -4.45 28.35
C SER A 95 26.58 -3.93 27.04
N SER A 96 27.82 -3.42 27.06
CA SER A 96 28.53 -2.99 25.83
C SER A 96 28.77 -4.16 24.88
N LEU A 97 29.18 -5.34 25.38
CA LEU A 97 29.36 -6.53 24.54
C LEU A 97 28.03 -7.05 23.95
N LEU A 98 26.97 -7.08 24.75
CA LEU A 98 25.64 -7.49 24.28
C LEU A 98 25.12 -6.55 23.19
N LEU A 99 25.25 -5.24 23.40
CA LEU A 99 24.84 -4.24 22.41
C LEU A 99 25.68 -4.31 21.13
N ALA A 100 27.00 -4.44 21.25
CA ALA A 100 27.89 -4.58 20.10
C ALA A 100 27.57 -5.82 19.28
N GLN A 101 27.29 -6.95 19.93
CA GLN A 101 26.93 -8.20 19.25
C GLN A 101 25.59 -8.07 18.51
N ALA A 102 24.56 -7.55 19.17
CA ALA A 102 23.25 -7.36 18.54
C ALA A 102 23.32 -6.36 17.37
N ALA A 103 24.10 -5.29 17.50
CA ALA A 103 24.34 -4.33 16.43
C ALA A 103 25.08 -4.97 15.25
N ARG A 104 26.08 -5.82 15.53
CA ARG A 104 26.82 -6.56 14.50
C ARG A 104 25.92 -7.55 13.77
N GLU A 105 25.09 -8.30 14.49
CA GLU A 105 24.11 -9.21 13.88
C GLU A 105 23.13 -8.46 12.97
N ALA A 106 22.69 -7.26 13.36
CA ALA A 106 21.83 -6.42 12.52
C ALA A 106 22.56 -5.85 11.28
N LEU A 107 23.84 -5.48 11.40
CA LEU A 107 24.65 -5.01 10.26
C LEU A 107 25.00 -6.12 9.27
N ASP A 108 25.26 -7.32 9.78
CA ASP A 108 25.58 -8.50 8.98
C ASP A 108 24.30 -9.21 8.45
N ALA A 109 23.11 -8.70 8.78
CA ALA A 109 21.83 -9.23 8.32
C ALA A 109 21.60 -8.95 6.82
N GLU A 110 22.07 -9.86 5.98
CA GLU A 110 21.80 -9.85 4.54
C GLU A 110 20.49 -10.58 4.22
N GLY A 111 19.51 -9.87 3.64
CA GLY A 111 18.26 -10.47 3.20
C GLY A 111 17.14 -9.47 2.96
N PRO A 112 16.06 -9.92 2.25
CA PRO A 112 14.88 -9.10 2.03
C PRO A 112 14.28 -8.67 3.38
N ILE A 113 13.89 -7.40 3.49
CA ILE A 113 13.29 -6.86 4.73
C ILE A 113 11.95 -7.56 5.00
N VAL A 114 11.21 -7.88 3.94
CA VAL A 114 9.88 -8.46 3.97
C VAL A 114 9.85 -9.64 3.00
N ASP A 115 9.34 -10.79 3.46
CA ASP A 115 9.15 -12.01 2.66
C ASP A 115 7.93 -11.91 1.73
N ASP A 116 7.83 -10.81 0.99
CA ASP A 116 6.79 -10.63 -0.01
C ASP A 116 7.27 -10.79 -1.44
N GLY A 117 8.54 -11.18 -1.66
CA GLY A 117 9.07 -11.52 -2.98
C GLY A 117 9.12 -10.35 -3.95
N LEU A 118 9.05 -9.11 -3.44
CA LEU A 118 9.25 -7.89 -4.21
C LEU A 118 10.73 -7.51 -4.33
N ASP A 119 11.56 -7.99 -3.40
CA ASP A 119 13.00 -7.80 -3.46
C ASP A 119 13.59 -8.80 -4.45
N PRO A 120 14.49 -8.37 -5.37
CA PRO A 120 15.14 -9.28 -6.29
C PRO A 120 15.91 -10.30 -5.46
N SER A 121 15.40 -11.53 -5.41
CA SER A 121 16.04 -12.60 -4.67
C SER A 121 17.45 -12.77 -5.26
N PRO A 122 18.53 -12.72 -4.46
CA PRO A 122 19.88 -13.03 -4.96
C PRO A 122 19.99 -14.48 -5.46
N ARG A 123 18.93 -15.28 -5.29
CA ARG A 123 18.79 -16.66 -5.78
C ARG A 123 18.60 -16.81 -7.29
N LEU A 124 18.47 -15.74 -8.07
CA LEU A 124 18.29 -15.89 -9.53
C LEU A 124 19.55 -16.40 -10.28
N ASP A 125 20.65 -16.71 -9.56
CA ASP A 125 21.79 -17.46 -10.10
C ASP A 125 21.87 -18.92 -9.59
N ALA A 126 20.95 -19.38 -8.73
CA ALA A 126 20.89 -20.76 -8.28
C ALA A 126 19.69 -21.47 -8.90
N ALA A 127 19.95 -22.24 -9.96
CA ALA A 127 19.00 -23.13 -10.61
C ALA A 127 18.19 -23.99 -9.60
N PRO A 128 16.93 -24.38 -9.93
CA PRO A 128 16.13 -25.19 -9.04
C PRO A 128 16.70 -26.61 -8.99
N VAL A 129 17.49 -26.92 -7.97
CA VAL A 129 17.82 -28.30 -7.61
C VAL A 129 16.61 -28.92 -6.93
N ASN A 130 15.75 -29.53 -7.74
CA ASN A 130 14.77 -30.48 -7.26
C ASN A 130 15.52 -31.71 -6.72
N GLY A 131 15.29 -32.00 -5.44
CA GLY A 131 15.52 -33.32 -4.85
C GLY A 131 16.74 -33.41 -3.94
N ALA A 132 16.53 -33.16 -2.64
CA ALA A 132 17.04 -34.02 -1.57
C ALA A 132 16.56 -33.48 -0.21
N ALA A 133 15.90 -34.36 0.55
CA ALA A 133 15.74 -34.21 1.98
C ALA A 133 17.12 -34.16 2.65
N GLY A 134 17.28 -33.30 3.67
CA GLY A 134 18.44 -33.34 4.56
C GLY A 134 19.59 -32.42 4.17
N GLY A 135 19.35 -31.12 4.19
CA GLY A 135 20.40 -30.11 4.28
C GLY A 135 19.90 -28.99 5.16
N VAL A 136 20.50 -28.81 6.33
CA VAL A 136 20.35 -27.59 7.13
C VAL A 136 21.01 -26.48 6.32
N THR A 137 20.31 -25.93 5.33
CA THR A 137 20.59 -24.57 4.87
C THR A 137 20.44 -23.72 6.12
N PRO A 138 21.44 -22.92 6.54
CA PRO A 138 21.26 -22.05 7.70
C PRO A 138 20.00 -21.25 7.39
N THR A 139 18.96 -21.43 8.21
CA THR A 139 17.79 -20.58 8.16
C THR A 139 18.30 -19.22 8.57
N THR A 140 18.74 -18.41 7.61
CA THR A 140 19.11 -17.02 7.85
C THR A 140 17.91 -16.43 8.58
N ARG A 141 18.10 -16.11 9.86
CA ARG A 141 17.02 -15.61 10.71
C ARG A 141 16.40 -14.43 9.96
N SER A 142 15.07 -14.38 9.86
CA SER A 142 14.38 -13.29 9.17
C SER A 142 14.91 -11.95 9.67
N ARG A 143 15.18 -11.00 8.76
CA ARG A 143 15.75 -9.69 9.10
C ARG A 143 14.92 -8.98 10.17
N ALA A 144 13.59 -9.11 10.12
CA ALA A 144 12.68 -8.58 11.14
C ALA A 144 12.97 -9.10 12.56
N LEU A 145 13.34 -10.39 12.71
CA LEU A 145 13.67 -10.97 14.00
C LEU A 145 15.00 -10.45 14.54
N ILE A 146 16.00 -10.25 13.67
CA ILE A 146 17.30 -9.67 14.04
C ILE A 146 17.11 -8.22 14.50
N GLU A 147 16.32 -7.43 13.77
CA GLU A 147 16.04 -6.04 14.11
C GLU A 147 15.24 -5.91 15.43
N SER A 148 14.28 -6.81 15.66
CA SER A 148 13.53 -6.91 16.91
C SER A 148 14.44 -7.28 18.08
N ASP A 149 15.40 -8.19 17.87
CA ASP A 149 16.38 -8.54 18.90
C ASP A 149 17.27 -7.34 19.27
N LEU A 150 17.77 -6.59 18.28
CA LEU A 150 18.49 -5.35 18.53
C LEU A 150 17.63 -4.33 19.31
N SER A 151 16.35 -4.20 18.97
CA SER A 151 15.40 -3.33 19.70
C SER A 151 15.20 -3.77 21.16
N ARG A 152 15.10 -5.08 21.41
CA ARG A 152 15.02 -5.64 22.78
C ARG A 152 16.30 -5.38 23.56
N VAL A 153 17.46 -5.64 22.96
CA VAL A 153 18.77 -5.38 23.58
C VAL A 153 18.92 -3.90 23.90
N LEU A 154 18.60 -3.00 22.97
CA LEU A 154 18.61 -1.55 23.20
C LEU A 154 17.72 -1.14 24.37
N ARG A 155 16.51 -1.70 24.47
CA ARG A 155 15.57 -1.41 25.57
C ARG A 155 16.10 -1.90 26.92
N THR A 156 16.82 -3.02 26.95
CA THR A 156 17.42 -3.57 28.19
C THR A 156 18.70 -2.85 28.61
N VAL A 157 19.59 -2.57 27.66
CA VAL A 157 20.91 -1.98 27.91
C VAL A 157 20.81 -0.47 28.11
N VAL A 158 20.03 0.22 27.27
CA VAL A 158 19.78 1.68 27.39
C VAL A 158 18.54 1.91 28.26
N CYS A 159 18.56 1.33 29.45
CA CYS A 159 17.54 1.57 30.46
C CYS A 159 17.62 3.00 31.01
N GLU A 160 16.57 3.47 31.69
CA GLU A 160 16.46 4.85 32.16
C GLU A 160 17.66 5.31 33.02
N SER A 161 18.24 4.43 33.85
CA SER A 161 19.44 4.76 34.63
C SER A 161 20.68 4.92 33.75
N ALA A 162 20.97 3.93 32.88
CA ALA A 162 22.10 4.00 31.96
C ALA A 162 22.01 5.23 31.04
N ARG A 163 20.78 5.59 30.65
CA ARG A 163 20.50 6.77 29.83
C ARG A 163 20.85 8.09 30.52
N ARG A 164 20.67 8.19 31.85
CA ARG A 164 21.12 9.33 32.64
C ARG A 164 22.64 9.40 32.70
N ASP A 165 23.29 8.29 33.03
CA ASP A 165 24.76 8.21 33.12
C ASP A 165 25.42 8.58 31.78
N LEU A 166 24.87 8.10 30.67
CA LEU A 166 25.31 8.43 29.31
C LEU A 166 25.10 9.90 28.93
N THR A 167 24.09 10.56 29.52
CA THR A 167 23.79 11.97 29.28
C THR A 167 24.71 12.88 30.09
N GLU A 168 25.09 12.44 31.30
CA GLU A 168 26.02 13.16 32.17
C GLU A 168 27.46 13.12 31.65
N ASP A 169 27.86 12.02 31.00
CA ASP A 169 29.19 11.89 30.38
C ASP A 169 29.29 12.68 29.04
N PRO A 170 30.12 13.74 28.96
CA PRO A 170 30.28 14.55 27.75
C PRO A 170 30.76 13.78 26.52
N LEU A 171 31.48 12.66 26.72
CA LEU A 171 31.98 11.82 25.62
C LEU A 171 30.89 10.91 25.04
N SER A 172 29.96 10.47 25.88
CA SER A 172 28.90 9.51 25.51
C SER A 172 27.61 10.18 25.04
N ALA A 173 27.31 11.39 25.56
CA ALA A 173 26.15 12.19 25.16
C ALA A 173 25.97 12.36 23.63
N PRO A 174 27.00 12.65 22.81
CA PRO A 174 26.82 12.76 21.37
C PRO A 174 26.48 11.43 20.70
N ALA A 175 27.01 10.30 21.20
CA ALA A 175 26.70 8.97 20.67
C ALA A 175 25.24 8.58 20.95
N LEU A 176 24.77 8.80 22.19
CA LEU A 176 23.36 8.61 22.55
C LEU A 176 22.43 9.48 21.69
N GLY A 177 22.80 10.75 21.47
CA GLY A 177 22.03 11.64 20.60
C GLY A 177 22.00 11.22 19.12
N ARG A 178 23.04 10.53 18.61
CA ARG A 178 23.03 9.93 17.26
C ARG A 178 22.07 8.76 17.19
N LEU A 179 22.11 7.87 18.18
CA LEU A 179 21.20 6.73 18.29
C LEU A 179 19.74 7.18 18.34
N ASP A 180 19.41 8.17 19.17
CA ASP A 180 18.04 8.68 19.30
C ASP A 180 17.49 9.27 17.99
N ARG A 181 18.34 10.00 17.25
CA ARG A 181 17.97 10.52 15.93
C ARG A 181 17.76 9.40 14.92
N ALA A 182 18.60 8.36 14.94
CA ALA A 182 18.45 7.20 14.06
C ALA A 182 17.15 6.44 14.37
N CYS A 183 16.86 6.16 15.64
CA CYS A 183 15.62 5.52 16.08
C CYS A 183 14.38 6.34 15.68
N SER A 184 14.41 7.67 15.89
CA SER A 184 13.30 8.55 15.52
C SER A 184 13.03 8.54 14.00
N ARG A 185 14.09 8.56 13.19
CA ARG A 185 13.97 8.49 11.72
C ARG A 185 13.48 7.13 11.24
N LEU A 186 13.90 6.05 11.90
CA LEU A 186 13.43 4.70 11.60
C LEU A 186 11.91 4.58 11.80
N VAL A 187 11.39 5.07 12.93
CA VAL A 187 9.94 5.06 13.20
C VAL A 187 9.17 5.81 12.10
N LEU A 188 9.67 6.97 11.66
CA LEU A 188 9.05 7.72 10.58
C LEU A 188 9.12 6.98 9.24
N ALA A 189 10.27 6.38 8.92
CA ALA A 189 10.45 5.58 7.70
C ALA A 189 9.50 4.36 7.67
N ARG A 190 9.33 3.66 8.80
CA ARG A 190 8.39 2.53 8.90
C ARG A 190 6.95 2.97 8.69
N ARG A 191 6.53 4.08 9.32
CA ARG A 191 5.18 4.64 9.12
C ARG A 191 4.93 4.98 7.66
N PHE A 192 5.87 5.65 7.01
CA PHE A 192 5.77 6.00 5.59
C PHE A 192 5.67 4.75 4.70
N HIS A 193 6.51 3.75 4.96
CA HIS A 193 6.45 2.46 4.27
C HIS A 193 5.08 1.78 4.42
N ASN A 194 4.56 1.68 5.66
CA ASN A 194 3.28 1.05 5.94
C ASN A 194 2.11 1.80 5.29
N THR A 195 2.14 3.14 5.26
CA THR A 195 1.16 3.93 4.51
C THR A 195 1.18 3.57 3.03
N HIS A 196 2.35 3.54 2.39
CA HIS A 196 2.45 3.18 0.97
C HIS A 196 2.03 1.74 0.67
N VAL A 197 2.33 0.80 1.56
CA VAL A 197 1.85 -0.58 1.47
C VAL A 197 0.32 -0.62 1.55
N SER A 198 -0.29 0.06 2.52
CA SER A 198 -1.75 0.10 2.67
C SER A 198 -2.45 0.74 1.46
N GLU A 199 -1.88 1.81 0.88
CA GLU A 199 -2.39 2.46 -0.33
C GLU A 199 -2.32 1.51 -1.54
N ALA A 200 -1.21 0.78 -1.68
CA ALA A 200 -1.02 -0.21 -2.72
C ALA A 200 -2.01 -1.39 -2.58
N GLN A 201 -2.23 -1.88 -1.36
CA GLN A 201 -3.20 -2.93 -1.05
C GLN A 201 -4.65 -2.46 -1.32
N ALA A 202 -5.02 -1.26 -0.88
CA ALA A 202 -6.35 -0.68 -1.10
C ALA A 202 -6.66 -0.47 -2.59
N LEU A 203 -5.66 -0.08 -3.39
CA LEU A 203 -5.83 0.05 -4.83
C LEU A 203 -6.05 -1.31 -5.52
N ARG A 204 -5.32 -2.34 -5.08
CA ARG A 204 -5.46 -3.73 -5.57
C ARG A 204 -6.77 -4.40 -5.13
N GLY A 205 -7.33 -3.99 -3.99
CA GLY A 205 -8.62 -4.47 -3.50
C GLY A 205 -9.83 -3.99 -4.30
N ARG A 206 -9.70 -2.93 -5.13
CA ARG A 206 -10.83 -2.40 -5.91
C ARG A 206 -11.27 -3.40 -6.97
N LEU A 207 -12.57 -3.74 -6.98
CA LEU A 207 -13.18 -4.72 -7.88
C LEU A 207 -12.83 -4.50 -9.35
N LEU A 208 -12.74 -3.25 -9.81
CA LEU A 208 -12.38 -2.93 -11.20
C LEU A 208 -10.91 -3.25 -11.57
N VAL A 209 -10.00 -3.39 -10.61
CA VAL A 209 -8.60 -3.83 -10.87
C VAL A 209 -8.52 -5.36 -10.88
N ARG A 210 -9.30 -5.99 -10.00
CA ARG A 210 -9.43 -7.45 -9.90
C ARG A 210 -10.13 -8.05 -11.12
N VAL A 211 -11.24 -7.45 -11.56
CA VAL A 211 -12.02 -7.90 -12.73
C VAL A 211 -11.25 -7.67 -14.04
N CYS A 212 -10.47 -6.59 -14.15
CA CYS A 212 -9.64 -6.34 -15.34
C CYS A 212 -8.27 -7.04 -15.29
N HIS A 213 -7.99 -7.88 -14.29
CA HIS A 213 -6.73 -8.63 -14.10
C HIS A 213 -5.46 -7.77 -14.27
N LEU A 214 -5.55 -6.49 -13.94
CA LEU A 214 -4.55 -5.48 -14.29
C LEU A 214 -3.32 -5.49 -13.37
N ALA A 215 -3.43 -6.16 -12.22
CA ALA A 215 -2.36 -6.25 -11.23
C ALA A 215 -1.30 -7.31 -11.57
N GLY A 216 -1.52 -8.15 -12.59
CA GLY A 216 -0.62 -9.23 -12.97
C GLY A 216 -0.36 -10.25 -11.84
N ARG A 217 0.74 -11.02 -11.96
CA ARG A 217 1.23 -11.95 -10.92
C ARG A 217 2.13 -11.28 -9.88
N ALA A 218 2.21 -9.95 -9.83
CA ALA A 218 3.11 -9.29 -8.89
C ALA A 218 2.67 -9.58 -7.43
N PRO A 219 3.57 -10.08 -6.56
CA PRO A 219 3.26 -10.44 -5.18
C PRO A 219 2.60 -9.30 -4.38
N MET A 220 1.83 -9.63 -3.34
CA MET A 220 1.15 -8.62 -2.52
C MET A 220 2.16 -7.98 -1.55
N PRO A 221 2.33 -6.65 -1.55
CA PRO A 221 3.23 -6.00 -0.61
C PRO A 221 2.74 -6.26 0.82
N GLN A 222 3.62 -6.71 1.70
CA GLN A 222 3.35 -6.95 3.11
C GLN A 222 3.96 -5.83 3.96
N THR A 223 3.34 -5.55 5.11
CA THR A 223 3.86 -4.57 6.06
C THR A 223 5.07 -5.15 6.78
N PHE A 224 6.07 -4.31 7.02
CA PHE A 224 7.18 -4.68 7.90
C PHE A 224 6.75 -4.51 9.36
N ASP A 225 6.55 -5.63 10.04
CA ASP A 225 6.23 -5.69 11.47
C ASP A 225 7.50 -6.07 12.25
N ALA A 226 8.37 -5.08 12.46
CA ALA A 226 9.43 -5.19 13.45
C ALA A 226 9.01 -4.45 14.72
N ASP A 227 9.10 -5.16 15.84
CA ASP A 227 8.88 -4.64 17.18
C ASP A 227 9.97 -3.61 17.52
N ASP A 228 9.66 -2.36 17.22
CA ASP A 228 10.51 -1.18 17.42
C ASP A 228 9.76 -0.11 18.25
N ASP A 229 8.62 -0.48 18.85
CA ASP A 229 7.83 0.44 19.66
C ASP A 229 8.50 0.65 21.03
N THR A 230 9.19 1.78 21.15
CA THR A 230 9.56 2.38 22.44
C THR A 230 8.45 3.27 23.00
N THR A 231 7.30 3.36 22.32
CA THR A 231 6.15 4.17 22.74
C THR A 231 5.18 3.28 23.51
N PRO A 232 4.81 3.59 24.77
CA PRO A 232 3.76 2.85 25.46
C PRO A 232 2.46 2.98 24.65
N GLU A 233 1.83 1.85 24.33
CA GLU A 233 0.53 1.80 23.65
C GLU A 233 -0.47 2.71 24.39
N VAL A 234 -0.82 3.84 23.79
CA VAL A 234 -2.05 4.54 24.17
C VAL A 234 -3.17 3.75 23.50
N GLN A 235 -3.69 2.77 24.23
CA GLN A 235 -4.92 2.06 23.90
C GLN A 235 -6.01 3.11 23.60
N PRO A 236 -6.55 3.18 22.37
CA PRO A 236 -7.66 4.08 22.10
C PRO A 236 -8.86 3.56 22.90
N ALA A 237 -9.34 4.41 23.81
CA ALA A 237 -10.57 4.20 24.54
C ALA A 237 -11.66 3.86 23.53
N HIS A 238 -12.26 2.68 23.69
CA HIS A 238 -13.47 2.31 23.00
C HIS A 238 -14.57 3.24 23.54
N ASP A 239 -14.78 4.37 22.87
CA ASP A 239 -15.99 5.16 23.02
C ASP A 239 -17.12 4.39 22.33
N ASP A 240 -17.68 3.43 23.07
CA ASP A 240 -18.94 2.78 22.72
C ASP A 240 -20.04 3.85 22.73
N GLN A 241 -20.41 4.28 21.53
CA GLN A 241 -21.64 5.01 21.27
C GLN A 241 -22.84 4.11 21.57
N ALA A 242 -23.27 4.08 22.83
CA ALA A 242 -24.63 3.71 23.19
C ALA A 242 -25.56 4.92 22.93
N GLN A 243 -25.88 5.17 21.67
CA GLN A 243 -26.94 6.08 21.28
C GLN A 243 -28.10 5.29 20.67
N SER A 244 -28.89 4.68 21.55
CA SER A 244 -30.25 4.24 21.26
C SER A 244 -31.20 4.80 22.32
N ARG A 245 -31.94 5.86 21.97
CA ARG A 245 -33.24 6.19 22.54
C ARG A 245 -34.12 6.74 21.43
#